data_AF-A0A6B3F4D3-F1
#
_entry.id   AF-A0A6B3F4D3-F1
#
_cell.length_a   1.000
_cell.length_b   1.000
_cell.length_c   1.000
_cell.angle_alpha   90.00
_cell.angle_beta   90.00
_cell.angle_gamma   90.00
#
_symmetry.space_group_name_H-M   'P 1'
#
loop_
_entity.id
_entity.type
_entity.pdbx_description
1 polymer ?
#
loop_
_entity_poly.entity_id
_entity_poly.type
_entity_poly.pdbx_seq_one_letter_code
_entity_poly.pdbx_strand_id
1 'polypeptide(L)' 'MTRRIAQVAKKVGVSEATVSRVLNGRPGVAEATRQSVLTALDVLGYE' A
#
# COMPACT_ATOMS: atom_id res chain seq x y z
N MET A 1 -7.82 10.76 -2.71
CA MET A 1 -7.47 9.43 -2.19
C MET A 1 -6.94 8.49 -3.28
N THR A 2 -7.62 8.29 -4.40
CA THR A 2 -7.19 7.38 -5.49
C THR A 2 -5.76 7.64 -6.00
N ARG A 3 -5.37 8.91 -6.15
CA ARG A 3 -4.02 9.28 -6.60
C ARG A 3 -2.90 8.82 -5.65
N ARG A 4 -3.17 8.77 -4.33
CA ARG A 4 -2.20 8.27 -3.32
C ARG A 4 -2.09 6.75 -3.38
N ILE A 5 -3.19 6.03 -3.55
CA ILE A 5 -3.20 4.56 -3.68
C ILE A 5 -2.40 4.14 -4.92
N ALA A 6 -2.63 4.78 -6.06
CA ALA A 6 -1.89 4.50 -7.30
C ALA A 6 -0.38 4.79 -7.15
N GLN A 7 -0.01 5.85 -6.44
CA GLN A 7 1.39 6.18 -6.15
C GLN A 7 2.07 5.17 -5.24
N VAL A 8 1.41 4.77 -4.15
CA VAL A 8 1.90 3.71 -3.23
C VAL A 8 2.05 2.40 -3.98
N ALA A 9 1.04 2.01 -4.76
CA ALA A 9 1.04 0.81 -5.57
C ALA A 9 2.26 0.78 -6.51
N LYS A 10 2.48 1.87 -7.25
CA LYS A 10 3.64 2.00 -8.14
C LYS A 10 4.98 1.98 -7.40
N LYS A 11 5.08 2.64 -6.24
CA LYS A 11 6.33 2.71 -5.44
C LYS A 11 6.72 1.36 -4.86
N VAL A 12 5.73 0.56 -4.44
CA VAL A 12 5.94 -0.76 -3.81
C VAL A 12 5.96 -1.88 -4.86
N GLY A 13 5.56 -1.60 -6.11
CA GLY A 13 5.52 -2.60 -7.18
C GLY A 13 4.34 -3.56 -7.07
N VAL A 14 3.21 -3.10 -6.53
CA VAL A 14 1.99 -3.91 -6.34
C VAL A 14 0.79 -3.28 -7.03
N SER A 15 -0.31 -4.02 -7.15
CA SER A 15 -1.58 -3.48 -7.67
C SER A 15 -2.32 -2.64 -6.65
N GLU A 16 -3.13 -1.68 -7.11
CA GLU A 16 -4.02 -0.88 -6.24
C GLU A 16 -4.96 -1.75 -5.41
N ALA A 17 -5.42 -2.89 -5.97
CA ALA A 17 -6.21 -3.88 -5.25
C ALA A 17 -5.45 -4.48 -4.05
N THR A 18 -4.13 -4.64 -4.16
CA THR A 18 -3.29 -5.13 -3.07
C THR A 18 -3.13 -4.08 -1.98
N VAL A 19 -2.91 -2.81 -2.37
CA VAL A 19 -2.90 -1.69 -1.41
C VAL A 19 -4.24 -1.58 -0.68
N SER A 20 -5.36 -1.72 -1.41
CA SER A 20 -6.71 -1.73 -0.83
C SER A 20 -6.91 -2.89 0.16
N ARG A 21 -6.43 -4.10 -0.17
CA ARG A 21 -6.47 -5.24 0.77
C ARG A 21 -5.68 -4.95 2.05
N VAL A 22 -4.50 -4.34 1.93
CA VAL A 22 -3.68 -3.96 3.09
C VAL A 22 -4.41 -2.94 3.97
N LEU A 23 -4.91 -1.86 3.38
CA LEU A 23 -5.64 -0.80 4.09
C LEU A 23 -6.90 -1.32 4.78
N ASN A 24 -7.59 -2.28 4.16
CA ASN A 24 -8.82 -2.87 4.71
C ASN A 24 -8.56 -4.12 5.58
N GLY A 25 -7.30 -4.43 5.92
CA GLY A 25 -6.98 -5.59 6.77
C GLY A 25 -7.35 -6.94 6.17
N ARG A 26 -7.54 -7.05 4.85
CA ARG A 26 -7.94 -8.30 4.20
C ARG A 26 -6.80 -9.33 4.21
N PRO A 27 -7.10 -10.63 4.37
CA PRO A 27 -6.12 -11.71 4.26
C PRO A 27 -5.65 -11.90 2.80
N GLY A 28 -4.59 -12.70 2.62
CA GLY A 28 -4.07 -13.03 1.28
C GLY A 28 -3.05 -12.03 0.71
N VAL A 29 -2.50 -11.15 1.56
CA VAL A 29 -1.32 -10.34 1.23
C VAL A 29 -0.18 -10.79 2.14
N ALA A 30 0.99 -11.04 1.57
CA ALA A 30 2.17 -11.42 2.35
C ALA A 30 2.54 -10.30 3.33
N GLU A 31 2.97 -10.68 4.54
CA GLU A 31 3.31 -9.70 5.58
C GLU A 31 4.44 -8.76 5.16
N ALA A 32 5.44 -9.24 4.42
CA ALA A 32 6.48 -8.39 3.84
C ALA A 32 5.92 -7.31 2.90
N THR A 33 4.94 -7.67 2.07
CA THR A 33 4.24 -6.72 1.19
C THR A 33 3.39 -5.75 1.99
N ARG A 34 2.70 -6.24 3.03
CA ARG A 34 1.90 -5.40 3.94
C ARG A 34 2.79 -4.34 4.60
N GLN A 35 3.93 -4.74 5.13
CA GLN A 35 4.91 -3.84 5.75
C GLN A 35 5.38 -2.78 4.74
N SER A 36 5.75 -3.20 3.53
CA SER A 36 6.23 -2.29 2.48
C SER A 36 5.18 -1.25 2.08
N VAL A 37 3.91 -1.67 1.98
CA VAL A 37 2.78 -0.77 1.70
C VAL A 37 2.57 0.24 2.82
N LEU A 38 2.60 -0.20 4.08
CA LEU A 38 2.44 0.68 5.25
C LEU A 38 3.59 1.69 5.36
N THR A 39 4.84 1.26 5.16
CA THR A 39 5.99 2.17 5.14
C THR A 39 5.91 3.16 3.99
N ALA A 40 5.49 2.73 2.79
CA ALA A 40 5.32 3.66 1.66
C ALA A 40 4.20 4.67 1.89
N LEU A 41 3.12 4.28 2.57
CA LEU A 41 2.03 5.18 2.98
C LEU A 41 2.53 6.22 3.98
N ASP A 42 3.34 5.80 4.95
CA ASP A 42 3.95 6.67 5.95
C ASP A 42 4.87 7.70 5.28
N VAL A 43 5.80 7.26 4.42
CA VAL A 43 6.70 8.17 3.67
C VAL A 43 5.96 9.14 2.75
N LEU A 44 4.83 8.74 2.17
CA LEU A 44 4.00 9.61 1.32
C LEU A 44 3.01 10.48 2.12
N GLY A 45 2.88 10.23 3.42
CA GLY A 45 2.05 10.98 4.37
C GLY A 45 2.86 11.79 5.39
N TYR A 46 4.18 11.62 5.44
CA TYR A 46 5.13 12.48 6.15
C TYR A 46 5.43 13.73 5.29
N GLU A 47 4.38 14.53 5.09
CA GLU A 47 4.32 16.00 5.22
C GLU A 47 2.91 16.38 5.67
#